data_AF-A0A524EDU6-F1
#
_entry.id   AF-A0A524EDU6-F1
#
_cell.length_a   1.000
_cell.length_b   1.000
_cell.length_c   1.000
_cell.angle_alpha   90.00
_cell.angle_beta   90.00
_cell.angle_gamma   90.00
#
_symmetry.space_group_name_H-M   'P 1'
#
loop_
_entity.id
_entity.type
_entity.pdbx_description
1 polymer ?
#
loop_
_entity_poly.entity_id
_entity_poly.type
_entity_poly.pdbx_seq_one_letter_code
_entity_poly.pdbx_strand_id
1 'polypeptide(L)'
;MLTNIKSITSENKVNDIKTFEFVFQNDDDLKTFNYVPGQFAELSIIGKGECPIGIASSPTEEGSVKFTIKKMGTVTSQFHKSEVGDVVGIRGPLGNGWPVEEMKGKDIVVIGGGFAFSTLRSLTEYILHKDNRDKYGKLTVIYGNRDSGETLYKSDLEKWEKRDDIEL
;
A
#
# COMPACT_ATOMS: atom_id res chain seq x y z
N MET A 1 16.80 -6.66 -0.92
CA MET A 1 16.62 -6.38 -2.36
C MET A 1 16.81 -4.88 -2.57
N LEU A 2 17.47 -4.47 -3.66
CA LEU A 2 17.65 -3.05 -3.98
C LEU A 2 16.56 -2.60 -4.96
N THR A 3 16.04 -1.40 -4.73
CA THR A 3 14.96 -0.82 -5.52
C THR A 3 15.23 0.65 -5.82
N ASN A 4 14.64 1.16 -6.89
CA ASN A 4 14.61 2.60 -7.19
C ASN A 4 13.23 3.17 -6.89
N ILE A 5 13.19 4.41 -6.41
CA ILE A 5 11.94 5.18 -6.31
C ILE A 5 11.46 5.52 -7.72
N LYS A 6 10.33 4.95 -8.14
CA LYS A 6 9.69 5.22 -9.43
C LYS A 6 8.81 6.47 -9.37
N SER A 7 8.03 6.61 -8.31
CA SER A 7 7.14 7.76 -8.13
C SER A 7 6.93 8.10 -6.66
N ILE A 8 6.61 9.37 -6.39
CA ILE A 8 6.30 9.87 -5.06
C ILE A 8 5.02 10.70 -5.18
N THR A 9 3.98 10.31 -4.45
CA THR A 9 2.71 11.04 -4.36
C THR A 9 2.57 11.65 -2.97
N SER A 10 2.23 12.93 -2.89
CA SER A 10 1.87 13.58 -1.63
C SER A 10 0.39 13.32 -1.35
N GLU A 11 0.08 12.68 -0.24
CA GLU A 11 -1.28 12.22 0.06
C GLU A 11 -2.11 13.27 0.81
N ASN A 12 -1.45 14.25 1.45
CA ASN A 12 -2.11 15.31 2.20
C ASN A 12 -1.43 16.68 1.98
N LYS A 13 -2.15 17.76 2.29
CA LYS A 13 -1.67 19.13 2.08
C LYS A 13 -0.45 19.49 2.93
N VAL A 14 -0.33 18.91 4.13
CA VAL A 14 0.80 19.13 5.04
C VAL A 14 2.08 18.46 4.51
N ASN A 15 1.95 17.53 3.57
CA ASN A 15 3.06 16.82 2.92
C ASN A 15 3.94 16.05 3.92
N ASP A 16 3.33 15.55 5.00
CA ASP A 16 3.93 14.66 5.98
C ASP A 16 3.50 13.19 5.78
N ILE A 17 2.67 12.92 4.77
CA ILE A 17 2.31 11.57 4.32
C ILE A 17 2.55 11.49 2.81
N LYS A 18 3.40 10.55 2.41
CA LYS A 18 3.72 10.30 1.00
C LYS A 18 3.59 8.82 0.66
N THR A 19 3.06 8.52 -0.51
CA THR A 19 3.09 7.19 -1.09
C THR A 19 4.24 7.09 -2.09
N PHE A 20 5.13 6.13 -1.85
CA PHE A 20 6.27 5.83 -2.68
C PHE A 20 5.99 4.55 -3.46
N GLU A 21 6.27 4.58 -4.76
CA GLU A 21 6.27 3.41 -5.63
C GLU A 21 7.71 3.02 -5.92
N PHE A 22 8.05 1.76 -5.68
CA PHE A 22 9.41 1.23 -5.88
C PHE A 22 9.40 0.18 -6.99
N VAL A 23 10.46 0.18 -7.79
CA VAL A 23 10.76 -0.87 -8.77
C VAL A 23 12.05 -1.57 -8.38
N PHE A 24 12.05 -2.90 -8.46
CA PHE A 24 13.24 -3.70 -8.15
C PHE A 24 14.29 -3.52 -9.24
N GLN A 25 15.56 -3.44 -8.84
CA GLN A 25 16.69 -3.35 -9.78
C GLN A 25 16.99 -4.68 -10.47
N ASN A 26 16.60 -5.78 -9.84
CA ASN A 26 16.76 -7.13 -10.35
C ASN A 26 15.39 -7.77 -10.54
N ASP A 27 15.13 -8.29 -11.74
CA ASP A 27 13.88 -8.98 -12.07
C ASP A 27 13.65 -10.22 -11.19
N ASP A 28 14.72 -10.88 -10.74
CA ASP A 28 14.59 -12.06 -9.86
C ASP A 28 14.16 -11.66 -8.44
N ASP A 29 14.54 -10.47 -7.97
CA ASP A 29 14.04 -9.92 -6.70
C ASP A 29 12.53 -9.64 -6.81
N LEU A 30 12.07 -9.09 -7.95
CA LEU A 30 10.64 -8.87 -8.21
C LEU A 30 9.86 -10.18 -8.23
N LYS A 31 10.36 -11.22 -8.92
CA LYS A 31 9.69 -12.53 -9.00
C LYS A 31 9.59 -13.23 -7.65
N THR A 32 10.58 -13.02 -6.78
CA THR A 32 10.64 -13.66 -5.46
C THR A 32 9.91 -12.87 -4.38
N PHE A 33 9.64 -11.58 -4.61
CA PHE A 33 8.84 -10.74 -3.72
C PHE A 33 7.34 -11.05 -3.83
N ASN A 34 6.96 -12.27 -3.45
CA ASN A 34 5.57 -12.74 -3.48
C ASN A 34 4.89 -12.47 -2.13
N TYR A 35 3.92 -11.55 -2.12
CA TYR A 35 3.23 -11.09 -0.92
C TYR A 35 1.70 -11.22 -1.04
N VAL A 36 1.02 -11.22 0.10
CA VAL A 36 -0.44 -11.17 0.21
C VAL A 36 -0.86 -9.86 0.89
N PRO A 37 -2.10 -9.38 0.68
CA PRO A 37 -2.59 -8.19 1.37
C PRO A 37 -2.45 -8.31 2.89
N GLY A 38 -2.10 -7.21 3.55
CA GLY A 38 -1.91 -7.15 5.01
C GLY A 38 -0.48 -7.47 5.49
N GLN A 39 0.44 -7.83 4.59
CA GLN A 39 1.86 -7.95 4.91
C GLN A 39 2.57 -6.58 4.94
N PHE A 40 3.77 -6.58 5.51
CA PHE A 40 4.65 -5.42 5.58
C PHE A 40 6.06 -5.77 5.07
N ALA A 41 6.89 -4.78 4.87
CA ALA A 41 8.31 -4.97 4.62
C ALA A 41 9.14 -3.95 5.42
N GLU A 42 10.41 -4.27 5.60
CA GLU A 42 11.40 -3.36 6.18
C GLU A 42 11.98 -2.51 5.07
N LEU A 43 11.76 -1.19 5.16
CA LEU A 43 12.29 -0.21 4.23
C LEU A 43 13.58 0.38 4.78
N SER A 44 14.66 0.30 4.01
CA SER A 44 16.01 0.66 4.47
C SER A 44 16.59 1.81 3.65
N ILE A 45 17.26 2.74 4.33
CA ILE A 45 18.14 3.73 3.69
C ILE A 45 19.55 3.53 4.21
N ILE A 46 20.51 3.42 3.29
CA ILE A 46 21.92 3.18 3.60
C ILE A 46 22.43 4.25 4.57
N GLY A 47 23.00 3.80 5.68
CA GLY A 47 23.52 4.68 6.73
C GLY A 47 22.47 5.35 7.63
N LYS A 48 21.17 5.04 7.47
CA LYS A 48 20.09 5.57 8.32
C LYS A 48 19.30 4.49 9.09
N GLY A 49 19.36 3.25 8.64
CA GLY A 49 18.67 2.11 9.25
C GLY A 49 17.47 1.63 8.43
N GLU A 50 16.59 0.86 9.07
CA GLU A 50 15.37 0.32 8.48
C GLU A 50 14.15 0.58 9.38
N CYS A 51 12.95 0.56 8.79
CA CYS A 51 11.70 0.59 9.53
C CYS A 51 10.60 -0.24 8.86
N PRO A 52 9.70 -0.87 9.63
CA PRO A 52 8.62 -1.69 9.09
C PRO A 52 7.49 -0.80 8.57
N ILE A 53 7.09 -0.99 7.32
CA ILE A 53 5.98 -0.27 6.69
C ILE A 53 5.08 -1.29 5.97
N GLY A 54 3.77 -1.16 6.18
CA GLY A 54 2.76 -1.98 5.50
C GLY A 54 2.81 -1.81 3.98
N ILE A 55 2.68 -2.92 3.25
CA ILE A 55 2.64 -2.89 1.79
C ILE A 55 1.28 -2.32 1.38
N ALA A 56 1.30 -1.21 0.64
CA ALA A 56 0.12 -0.46 0.24
C ALA A 56 -0.41 -0.84 -1.14
N SER A 57 0.42 -1.44 -1.98
CA SER A 57 0.00 -2.03 -3.26
C SER A 57 -0.70 -3.36 -3.04
N SER A 58 -1.68 -3.69 -3.88
CA SER A 58 -2.18 -5.06 -4.02
C SER A 58 -1.12 -5.92 -4.72
N PRO A 59 -0.99 -7.22 -4.41
CA PRO A 59 -0.14 -8.12 -5.20
C PRO A 59 -0.62 -8.29 -6.65
N THR A 60 -1.83 -7.83 -6.99
CA THR A 60 -2.32 -7.73 -8.37
C THR A 60 -1.82 -6.47 -9.11
N GLU A 61 -1.19 -5.53 -8.41
CA GLU A 61 -0.48 -4.38 -9.03
C GLU A 61 0.95 -4.81 -9.38
N GLU A 62 1.13 -5.36 -10.57
CA GLU A 62 2.41 -5.93 -11.01
C GLU A 62 3.50 -4.88 -11.30
N GLY A 63 4.77 -5.33 -11.26
CA GLY A 63 5.93 -4.56 -11.69
C GLY A 63 6.43 -3.51 -10.69
N SER A 64 5.70 -3.26 -9.60
CA SER A 64 6.11 -2.31 -8.56
C SER A 64 5.50 -2.67 -7.21
N VAL A 65 6.03 -2.04 -6.16
CA VAL A 65 5.51 -2.17 -4.80
C VAL A 65 5.35 -0.78 -4.19
N LYS A 66 4.20 -0.52 -3.55
CA LYS A 66 3.88 0.79 -2.97
C LYS A 66 3.92 0.75 -1.45
N PHE A 67 4.40 1.82 -0.83
CA PHE A 67 4.37 2.03 0.62
C PHE A 67 3.96 3.46 0.93
N THR A 68 3.16 3.63 1.97
CA THR A 68 2.71 4.96 2.42
C THR A 68 3.34 5.29 3.75
N ILE A 69 4.14 6.35 3.76
CA ILE A 69 5.07 6.66 4.83
C ILE A 69 4.66 8.00 5.44
N LYS A 70 4.41 8.01 6.75
CA LYS A 70 4.25 9.24 7.53
C LYS A 70 5.60 9.69 8.10
N LYS A 71 5.91 10.98 7.99
CA LYS A 71 7.14 11.60 8.52
C LYS A 71 7.09 11.65 10.05
N MET A 72 7.83 10.77 10.72
CA MET A 72 7.78 10.62 12.19
C MET A 72 9.15 10.42 12.83
N GLY A 73 10.04 9.60 12.23
CA GLY A 73 11.32 9.20 12.83
C GLY A 73 12.50 9.40 11.88
N THR A 74 13.67 8.91 12.26
CA THR A 74 14.91 9.08 11.50
C THR A 74 14.81 8.55 10.06
N VAL A 75 14.39 7.29 9.90
CA VAL A 75 14.30 6.64 8.58
C VAL A 75 13.18 7.27 7.75
N THR A 76 11.97 7.43 8.31
CA THR A 76 10.84 8.02 7.56
C THR A 76 11.05 9.49 7.20
N SER A 77 11.77 10.25 8.03
CA SER A 77 12.19 11.62 7.70
C SER A 77 13.22 11.66 6.57
N GLN A 78 14.07 10.64 6.45
CA GLN A 78 15.00 10.55 5.33
C GLN A 78 14.26 10.18 4.03
N PHE A 79 13.30 9.25 4.06
CA PHE A 79 12.44 8.97 2.90
C PHE A 79 11.75 10.23 2.37
N HIS A 80 11.31 11.13 3.26
CA HIS A 80 10.68 12.39 2.85
C HIS A 80 11.60 13.37 2.13
N LYS A 81 12.92 13.18 2.24
CA LYS A 81 13.97 13.94 1.55
C LYS A 81 14.46 13.24 0.28
N SER A 82 14.03 12.00 0.04
CA SER A 82 14.41 11.25 -1.15
C SER A 82 13.69 11.77 -2.39
N GLU A 83 14.33 11.55 -3.54
CA GLU A 83 13.85 11.95 -4.85
C GLU A 83 13.57 10.72 -5.73
N VAL A 84 12.80 10.92 -6.80
CA VAL A 84 12.60 9.87 -7.81
C VAL A 84 13.97 9.47 -8.38
N GLY A 85 14.21 8.16 -8.46
CA GLY A 85 15.47 7.57 -8.88
C GLY A 85 16.38 7.12 -7.73
N ASP A 86 16.18 7.62 -6.50
CA ASP A 86 16.99 7.21 -5.35
C ASP A 86 16.91 5.70 -5.10
N VAL A 87 18.02 5.12 -4.65
CA VAL A 87 18.12 3.69 -4.31
C VAL A 87 17.77 3.48 -2.85
N VAL A 88 16.86 2.52 -2.59
CA VAL A 88 16.49 2.10 -1.23
C VAL A 88 16.46 0.58 -1.12
N GLY A 89 16.62 0.08 0.10
CA GLY A 89 16.50 -1.34 0.41
C GLY A 89 15.08 -1.74 0.79
N ILE A 90 14.66 -2.91 0.32
CA ILE A 90 13.45 -3.59 0.79
C ILE A 90 13.82 -4.99 1.28
N ARG A 91 13.35 -5.33 2.48
CA ARG A 91 13.47 -6.68 3.07
C ARG A 91 12.09 -7.19 3.50
N GLY A 92 11.68 -8.32 2.95
CA GLY A 92 10.37 -8.92 3.15
C GLY A 92 9.95 -9.75 1.94
N PRO A 93 8.64 -9.99 1.77
CA PRO A 93 7.55 -9.57 2.66
C PRO A 93 7.60 -10.26 4.03
N LEU A 94 6.97 -9.65 5.03
CA LEU A 94 6.91 -10.09 6.42
C LEU A 94 5.46 -10.05 6.95
N GLY A 95 5.19 -10.84 7.98
CA GLY A 95 3.85 -11.00 8.56
C GLY A 95 3.02 -12.07 7.84
N ASN A 96 1.89 -12.45 8.42
CA ASN A 96 1.03 -13.53 7.88
C ASN A 96 0.02 -13.04 6.83
N GLY A 97 -0.21 -11.73 6.73
CA GLY A 97 -1.24 -11.16 5.87
C GLY A 97 -2.66 -11.43 6.35
N TRP A 98 -3.63 -11.03 5.53
CA TRP A 98 -5.05 -11.31 5.73
C TRP A 98 -5.41 -12.70 5.17
N PRO A 99 -6.36 -13.42 5.78
CA PRO A 99 -6.78 -14.75 5.32
C PRO A 99 -7.72 -14.65 4.10
N VAL A 100 -7.20 -14.13 2.98
CA VAL A 100 -7.98 -13.81 1.77
C VAL A 100 -8.69 -15.02 1.15
N GLU A 101 -8.16 -16.22 1.37
CA GLU A 101 -8.79 -17.48 0.95
C GLU A 101 -10.02 -17.83 1.81
N GLU A 102 -9.93 -17.65 3.12
CA GLU A 102 -11.05 -17.89 4.06
C GLU A 102 -12.16 -16.84 3.92
N MET A 103 -11.85 -15.70 3.31
CA MET A 103 -12.78 -14.62 3.01
C MET A 103 -13.64 -14.90 1.76
N LYS A 104 -13.26 -15.86 0.91
CA LYS A 104 -14.01 -16.18 -0.31
C LYS A 104 -15.45 -16.62 0.00
N GLY A 105 -16.39 -16.17 -0.81
CA GLY A 105 -17.83 -16.42 -0.66
C GLY A 105 -18.52 -15.65 0.47
N LYS A 106 -17.80 -14.78 1.20
CA LYS A 106 -18.34 -13.96 2.29
C LYS A 106 -18.53 -12.51 1.87
N ASP A 107 -19.46 -11.83 2.53
CA ASP A 107 -19.53 -10.38 2.52
C ASP A 107 -18.39 -9.81 3.36
N ILE A 108 -17.71 -8.79 2.84
CA ILE A 108 -16.50 -8.19 3.40
C ILE A 108 -16.76 -6.74 3.77
N VAL A 109 -16.46 -6.38 5.01
CA VAL A 109 -16.45 -4.99 5.48
C VAL A 109 -15.02 -4.59 5.82
N VAL A 110 -14.48 -3.62 5.09
CA VAL A 110 -13.15 -3.06 5.27
C VAL A 110 -13.29 -1.74 6.04
N ILE A 111 -12.87 -1.69 7.29
CA ILE A 111 -12.98 -0.49 8.14
C ILE A 111 -11.59 0.01 8.48
N GLY A 112 -11.30 1.28 8.19
CA GLY A 112 -10.03 1.87 8.55
C GLY A 112 -10.10 3.37 8.75
N GLY A 113 -9.00 3.92 9.28
CA GLY A 113 -8.89 5.35 9.45
C GLY A 113 -7.46 5.89 9.46
N GLY A 114 -7.32 7.14 9.04
CA GLY A 114 -6.03 7.80 8.88
C GLY A 114 -5.11 7.10 7.88
N PHE A 115 -3.80 7.17 8.13
CA PHE A 115 -2.80 6.60 7.23
C PHE A 115 -2.63 5.08 7.32
N ALA A 116 -3.18 4.46 8.37
CA ALA A 116 -3.21 3.01 8.50
C ALA A 116 -4.10 2.33 7.44
N PHE A 117 -4.93 3.11 6.72
CA PHE A 117 -5.72 2.62 5.60
C PHE A 117 -4.87 2.08 4.44
N SER A 118 -3.56 2.36 4.41
CA SER A 118 -2.65 1.90 3.36
C SER A 118 -2.67 0.39 3.09
N THR A 119 -2.64 -0.44 4.14
CA THR A 119 -2.72 -1.91 3.99
C THR A 119 -4.12 -2.39 3.66
N LEU A 120 -5.14 -1.61 4.01
CA LEU A 120 -6.53 -1.90 3.66
C LEU A 120 -6.82 -1.56 2.20
N ARG A 121 -6.20 -0.50 1.66
CA ARG A 121 -6.20 -0.23 0.22
C ARG A 121 -5.68 -1.44 -0.57
N SER A 122 -4.57 -2.04 -0.14
CA SER A 122 -4.03 -3.26 -0.74
C SER A 122 -5.08 -4.39 -0.80
N LEU A 123 -5.81 -4.63 0.31
CA LEU A 123 -6.88 -5.63 0.35
C LEU A 123 -8.07 -5.26 -0.55
N THR A 124 -8.50 -4.00 -0.53
CA THR A 124 -9.61 -3.51 -1.36
C THR A 124 -9.30 -3.68 -2.84
N GLU A 125 -8.12 -3.24 -3.31
CA GLU A 125 -7.67 -3.42 -4.69
C GLU A 125 -7.53 -4.90 -5.06
N TYR A 126 -7.07 -5.74 -4.12
CA TYR A 126 -6.99 -7.19 -4.33
C TYR A 126 -8.37 -7.81 -4.57
N ILE A 127 -9.37 -7.47 -3.75
CA ILE A 127 -10.75 -7.96 -3.89
C ILE A 127 -11.39 -7.42 -5.17
N LEU A 128 -11.19 -6.13 -5.49
CA LEU A 128 -11.76 -5.48 -6.66
C LEU A 128 -11.12 -5.90 -7.99
N HIS A 129 -9.98 -6.59 -7.94
CA HIS A 129 -9.31 -7.09 -9.14
C HIS A 129 -10.23 -8.03 -9.93
N LYS A 130 -10.21 -7.90 -11.27
CA LYS A 130 -11.09 -8.65 -12.18
C LYS A 130 -11.06 -10.18 -11.98
N ASP A 131 -9.90 -10.71 -11.59
CA ASP A 131 -9.71 -12.16 -11.41
C ASP A 131 -10.07 -12.63 -9.99
N ASN A 132 -10.51 -11.72 -9.12
CA ASN A 132 -10.81 -12.00 -7.71
C ASN A 132 -12.23 -11.60 -7.32
N ARG A 133 -12.80 -10.55 -7.93
CA ARG A 133 -14.05 -9.94 -7.49
C ARG A 133 -15.21 -10.92 -7.39
N ASP A 134 -15.32 -11.83 -8.33
CA ASP A 134 -16.36 -12.87 -8.40
C ASP A 134 -16.26 -13.93 -7.28
N LYS A 135 -15.11 -14.00 -6.60
CA LYS A 135 -14.87 -14.92 -5.48
C LYS A 135 -15.35 -14.38 -4.14
N TYR A 136 -15.76 -13.12 -4.06
CA TYR A 136 -16.21 -12.46 -2.83
C TYR A 136 -17.67 -12.00 -2.95
N GLY A 137 -18.36 -11.90 -1.81
CA GLY A 137 -19.72 -11.38 -1.73
C GLY A 137 -19.78 -9.86 -1.90
N LYS A 138 -20.59 -9.21 -1.08
CA LYS A 138 -20.63 -7.74 -1.00
C LYS A 138 -19.32 -7.20 -0.44
N LEU A 139 -18.91 -6.02 -0.91
CA LEU A 139 -17.77 -5.30 -0.39
C LEU A 139 -18.23 -3.92 0.08
N THR A 140 -18.04 -3.64 1.36
CA THR A 140 -18.27 -2.32 1.96
C THR A 140 -16.95 -1.81 2.51
N VAL A 141 -16.61 -0.56 2.20
CA VAL A 141 -15.42 0.13 2.71
C VAL A 141 -15.88 1.30 3.56
N ILE A 142 -15.38 1.41 4.78
CA ILE A 142 -15.64 2.54 5.67
C ILE A 142 -14.30 3.19 5.98
N TYR A 143 -14.08 4.39 5.44
CA TYR A 143 -12.83 5.13 5.62
C TYR A 143 -13.05 6.45 6.38
N GLY A 144 -12.48 6.54 7.59
CA GLY A 144 -12.58 7.72 8.45
C GLY A 144 -11.26 8.49 8.59
N ASN A 145 -11.32 9.81 8.46
CA ASN A 145 -10.18 10.70 8.73
C ASN A 145 -10.60 11.81 9.70
N ARG A 146 -9.60 12.42 10.35
CA ARG A 146 -9.84 13.54 11.29
C ARG A 146 -10.43 14.76 10.58
N ASP A 147 -10.00 15.00 9.35
CA ASP A 147 -10.52 16.02 8.44
C ASP A 147 -10.35 15.56 6.99
N SER A 148 -11.08 16.17 6.05
CA SER A 148 -11.05 15.82 4.62
C SER A 148 -9.73 16.17 3.92
N GLY A 149 -8.89 16.99 4.56
CA GLY A 149 -7.53 17.29 4.10
C GLY A 149 -6.55 16.12 4.31
N GLU A 150 -6.88 15.20 5.21
CA GLU A 150 -6.09 14.03 5.58
C GLU A 150 -6.53 12.74 4.88
N THR A 151 -7.53 12.80 4.00
CA THR A 151 -8.00 11.65 3.19
C THR A 151 -6.93 11.25 2.18
N LEU A 152 -6.40 10.04 2.30
CA LEU A 152 -5.41 9.47 1.39
C LEU A 152 -6.09 8.81 0.18
N TYR A 153 -5.32 8.55 -0.89
CA TYR A 153 -5.73 7.79 -2.08
C TYR A 153 -6.98 8.32 -2.76
N LYS A 154 -7.13 9.65 -2.84
CA LYS A 154 -8.32 10.30 -3.44
C LYS A 154 -8.64 9.76 -4.83
N SER A 155 -7.63 9.52 -5.65
CA SER A 155 -7.82 8.95 -6.99
C SER A 155 -8.39 7.53 -6.98
N ASP A 156 -8.08 6.73 -5.95
CA ASP A 156 -8.60 5.37 -5.83
C ASP A 156 -10.01 5.40 -5.26
N LEU A 157 -10.28 6.24 -4.25
CA LEU A 157 -11.64 6.48 -3.74
C LEU A 157 -12.59 6.95 -4.86
N GLU A 158 -12.18 7.91 -5.67
CA GLU A 158 -12.97 8.39 -6.83
C GLU A 158 -13.22 7.31 -7.89
N LYS A 159 -12.32 6.32 -8.02
CA LYS A 159 -12.55 5.17 -8.91
C LYS A 159 -13.52 4.20 -8.27
N TRP A 160 -13.39 3.94 -6.97
CA TRP A 160 -14.27 3.03 -6.24
C TRP A 160 -15.71 3.54 -6.19
N GLU A 161 -15.93 4.85 -5.98
CA GLU A 161 -17.26 5.47 -6.04
C GLU A 161 -17.99 5.29 -7.38
N LYS A 162 -17.25 5.08 -8.47
CA LYS A 162 -17.82 4.88 -9.82
C LYS A 162 -18.17 3.44 -10.13
N ARG A 163 -17.87 2.51 -9.22
CA ARG A 163 -18.16 1.09 -9.38
C ARG A 163 -19.50 0.75 -8.74
N ASP A 164 -20.15 -0.26 -9.28
CA ASP A 164 -21.44 -0.78 -8.79
C ASP A 164 -21.27 -1.98 -7.83
N ASP A 165 -20.04 -2.45 -7.64
CA ASP A 165 -19.70 -3.66 -6.91
C ASP A 165 -18.94 -3.42 -5.59
N ILE A 166 -18.97 -2.17 -5.09
CA ILE A 166 -18.42 -1.71 -3.81
C ILE A 166 -19.30 -0.60 -3.22
N GLU A 167 -19.52 -0.65 -1.91
CA GLU A 167 -20.15 0.41 -1.13
C GLU A 167 -19.05 1.17 -0.36
N LEU A 168 -19.04 2.51 -0.42
CA LEU A 168 -18.06 3.38 0.27
C LEU A 168 -18.76 4.34 1.26
#